data_AF-A0A6C0HB18-F1
#
_entry.id   AF-A0A6C0HB18-F1
#
_cell.length_a   1.000
_cell.length_b   1.000
_cell.length_c   1.000
_cell.angle_alpha   90.00
_cell.angle_beta   90.00
_cell.angle_gamma   90.00
#
_symmetry.space_group_name_H-M   'P 1'
#
loop_
_entity.id
_entity.type
_entity.pdbx_description
1 polymer ?
#
loop_
_entity_poly.entity_id
_entity_poly.type
_entity_poly.pdbx_seq_one_letter_code
_entity_poly.pdbx_strand_id
1 'polypeptide(L)'
;MTDFFCVEENISNPLTGSYILNPQDPIYNLDSVENESDDEEDSFNSQELNSIREKIESMPKFNQIEVLRILSSYKNITLNENKYGVLINMTDLKKEVIEKLKEYISYVNTQETNLNEFETRIQEYKNIYFVKDNKDKDIKDSSKTNKNKNV
;
A
#
# COMPACT_ATOMS: atom_id res chain seq x y z
N MET A 1 -28.13 12.47 -4.37
CA MET A 1 -27.78 11.49 -3.33
C MET A 1 -26.29 11.65 -3.13
N THR A 2 -25.87 12.33 -2.07
CA THR A 2 -24.44 12.52 -1.76
C THR A 2 -24.00 11.29 -0.98
N ASP A 3 -23.24 10.42 -1.64
CA ASP A 3 -22.63 9.27 -0.99
C ASP A 3 -21.53 9.77 -0.05
N PHE A 4 -21.75 9.61 1.25
CA PHE A 4 -20.76 9.92 2.28
C PHE A 4 -19.70 8.82 2.25
N PHE A 5 -18.45 9.19 1.92
CA PHE A 5 -17.29 8.30 2.06
C PHE A 5 -16.66 8.54 3.42
N CYS A 6 -16.59 7.50 4.26
CA CYS A 6 -15.91 7.55 5.55
C CYS A 6 -14.44 7.16 5.34
N VAL A 7 -13.50 8.03 5.69
CA VAL A 7 -12.08 7.68 5.81
C VAL A 7 -11.82 7.43 7.28
N GLU A 8 -11.51 6.19 7.66
CA GLU A 8 -11.01 5.92 9.00
C GLU A 8 -9.59 6.48 9.10
N GLU A 9 -9.44 7.57 9.87
CA GLU A 9 -8.13 7.97 10.37
C GLU A 9 -7.65 6.87 11.33
N ASN A 10 -6.56 6.20 10.96
CA ASN A 10 -5.77 5.44 11.93
C ASN A 10 -5.06 6.44 12.84
N ILE A 11 -5.76 6.91 13.87
CA ILE A 11 -5.19 7.76 14.91
C ILE A 11 -4.30 6.87 15.79
N SER A 12 -3.01 6.85 15.50
CA SER A 12 -2.01 6.37 16.46
C SER A 12 -1.90 7.39 17.60
N ASN A 13 -2.55 7.03 18.71
CA ASN A 13 -2.37 7.48 20.10
C ASN A 13 -2.73 8.93 20.50
N PRO A 14 -3.59 9.13 21.53
CA PRO A 14 -3.80 10.44 22.14
C PRO A 14 -2.63 10.79 23.09
N LEU A 15 -1.88 11.84 22.76
CA LEU A 15 -0.99 12.54 23.69
C LEU A 15 -1.83 13.28 24.73
N THR A 16 -2.12 12.63 25.86
CA THR A 16 -2.60 13.31 27.07
C THR A 16 -1.43 14.03 27.73
N GLY A 17 -1.34 15.35 27.57
CA GLY A 17 -0.37 16.19 28.28
C GLY A 17 -0.78 17.66 28.23
N SER A 18 -1.44 18.13 29.28
CA SER A 18 -1.75 19.55 29.47
C SER A 18 -0.51 20.30 29.95
N TYR A 19 0.08 21.15 29.11
CA TYR A 19 1.15 22.06 29.53
C TYR A 19 0.55 23.25 30.28
N ILE A 20 0.69 23.26 31.60
CA ILE A 20 0.49 24.46 32.42
C ILE A 20 1.79 25.26 32.33
N LEU A 21 1.73 26.47 31.76
CA LEU A 21 2.85 27.41 31.74
C LEU A 21 3.17 27.86 33.17
N ASN A 22 4.38 27.57 33.63
CA ASN A 22 4.85 28.00 34.95
C ASN A 22 5.47 29.42 34.82
N PRO A 23 5.01 30.46 35.55
CA PRO A 23 5.39 31.85 35.29
C PRO A 23 6.79 32.28 35.76
N GLN A 24 7.71 31.35 36.06
CA GLN A 24 8.97 31.67 36.77
C GLN A 24 10.25 31.23 36.04
N ASP A 25 10.17 30.85 34.76
CA ASP A 25 11.38 30.57 33.99
C ASP A 25 11.91 31.86 33.33
N PRO A 26 13.23 32.14 33.39
CA PRO A 26 13.80 33.35 32.81
C PRO A 26 13.62 33.37 31.29
N ILE A 27 13.28 34.55 30.75
CA ILE A 27 13.17 34.76 29.30
C ILE A 27 14.53 34.52 28.67
N TYR A 28 14.66 33.43 27.91
CA TYR A 28 15.80 33.19 27.03
C TYR A 28 15.72 34.13 25.82
N ASN A 29 16.81 34.82 25.55
CA ASN A 29 16.98 35.80 24.48
C ASN A 29 16.92 35.11 23.10
N LEU A 30 16.14 35.67 22.15
CA LEU A 30 15.81 35.04 20.85
C LEU A 30 16.78 35.39 19.71
N ASP A 31 17.86 36.12 19.96
CA ASP A 31 18.70 36.70 18.90
C ASP A 31 20.01 35.94 18.61
N SER A 32 20.09 34.61 18.75
CA SER A 32 21.30 33.86 18.40
C SER A 32 21.09 32.42 17.93
N VAL A 33 20.00 32.13 17.20
CA VAL A 33 19.95 30.87 16.44
C VAL A 33 20.43 31.15 15.03
N GLU A 34 21.68 30.76 14.81
CA GLU A 34 22.30 30.63 13.51
C GLU A 34 21.32 29.88 12.59
N ASN A 35 21.04 30.48 11.43
CA ASN A 35 20.44 29.76 10.31
C ASN A 35 21.49 28.75 9.84
N GLU A 36 21.54 27.60 10.51
CA GLU A 36 22.03 26.37 9.91
C GLU A 36 20.95 25.94 8.92
N SER A 37 21.02 26.51 7.72
CA SER A 37 20.46 25.86 6.54
C SER A 37 21.27 24.60 6.33
N ASP A 38 20.86 23.53 7.03
CA ASP A 38 21.22 22.16 6.72
C ASP A 38 20.62 21.82 5.34
N ASP A 39 21.20 22.40 4.30
CA ASP A 39 21.10 21.91 2.92
C ASP A 39 22.00 20.67 2.83
N GLU A 40 21.66 19.62 3.57
CA GLU A 40 22.14 18.27 3.32
C GLU A 40 21.57 17.86 1.96
N GLU A 41 22.43 17.85 0.94
CA GLU A 41 22.12 17.34 -0.40
C GLU A 41 21.84 15.83 -0.29
N ASP A 42 20.61 15.48 0.08
CA ASP A 42 20.11 14.11 0.12
C ASP A 42 19.92 13.60 -1.31
N SER A 43 21.04 13.27 -1.94
CA SER A 43 21.09 12.60 -3.23
C SER A 43 20.67 11.14 -3.06
N PHE A 44 19.62 10.72 -3.77
CA PHE A 44 19.14 9.34 -3.71
C PHE A 44 20.16 8.36 -4.28
N ASN A 45 20.27 7.20 -3.65
CA ASN A 45 21.07 6.11 -4.20
C ASN A 45 20.43 5.61 -5.51
N SER A 46 21.24 5.43 -6.55
CA SER A 46 20.84 4.84 -7.84
C SER A 46 20.06 3.52 -7.70
N GLN A 47 20.42 2.68 -6.73
CA GLN A 47 19.72 1.43 -6.45
C GLN A 47 18.28 1.65 -5.98
N GLU A 48 18.05 2.69 -5.17
CA GLU A 48 16.74 3.03 -4.64
C GLU A 48 15.83 3.56 -5.75
N LEU A 49 16.33 4.46 -6.59
CA LEU A 49 15.60 4.98 -7.75
C LEU A 49 15.20 3.84 -8.72
N ASN A 50 16.09 2.88 -8.94
CA ASN A 50 15.78 1.69 -9.74
C ASN A 50 14.68 0.83 -9.11
N SER A 51 14.74 0.61 -7.79
CA SER A 51 13.69 -0.15 -7.09
C SER A 51 12.32 0.52 -7.19
N ILE A 52 12.27 1.85 -7.07
CA ILE A 52 11.04 2.63 -7.23
C ILE A 52 10.50 2.48 -8.65
N ARG A 53 11.36 2.63 -9.66
CA ARG A 53 11.00 2.43 -11.06
C ARG A 53 10.41 1.06 -11.32
N GLU A 54 11.09 -0.01 -10.90
CA GLU A 54 10.63 -1.39 -11.12
C GLU A 54 9.28 -1.67 -10.46
N LYS A 55 9.08 -1.14 -9.24
CA LYS A 55 7.78 -1.23 -8.55
C LYS A 55 6.68 -0.54 -9.35
N ILE A 56 6.91 0.68 -9.85
CA ILE A 56 5.91 1.41 -10.63
C ILE A 56 5.62 0.68 -11.95
N GLU A 57 6.64 0.20 -12.67
CA GLU A 57 6.48 -0.49 -13.95
C GLU A 57 5.76 -1.85 -13.82
N SER A 58 5.90 -2.52 -12.69
CA SER A 58 5.20 -3.79 -12.42
C SER A 58 3.75 -3.61 -11.97
N MET A 59 3.34 -2.40 -11.57
CA MET A 59 1.97 -2.15 -11.15
C MET A 59 0.97 -2.22 -12.31
N PRO A 60 -0.31 -2.53 -12.04
CA PRO A 60 -1.38 -2.41 -13.03
C PRO A 60 -1.48 -1.01 -13.64
N LYS A 61 -1.98 -0.94 -14.88
CA LYS A 61 -2.08 0.31 -15.66
C LYS A 61 -2.78 1.45 -14.92
N PHE A 62 -3.80 1.18 -14.11
CA PHE A 62 -4.50 2.24 -13.38
C PHE A 62 -3.63 2.90 -12.31
N ASN A 63 -2.79 2.14 -11.61
CA ASN A 63 -1.82 2.68 -10.65
C ASN A 63 -0.71 3.46 -11.35
N GLN A 64 -0.24 2.97 -12.51
CA GLN A 64 0.72 3.72 -13.34
C GLN A 64 0.17 5.09 -13.80
N ILE A 65 -1.12 5.15 -14.15
CA ILE A 65 -1.80 6.41 -14.50
C ILE A 65 -1.85 7.36 -13.30
N GLU A 66 -2.08 6.85 -12.10
CA GLU A 66 -2.12 7.68 -10.90
C GLU A 66 -0.72 8.20 -10.52
N VAL A 67 0.33 7.36 -10.65
CA VAL A 67 1.71 7.81 -10.55
C VAL A 67 2.01 8.94 -11.54
N LEU A 68 1.57 8.79 -12.80
CA LEU A 68 1.72 9.85 -13.80
C LEU A 68 0.96 11.13 -13.40
N ARG A 69 -0.22 11.01 -12.78
CA ARG A 69 -0.97 12.17 -12.25
C ARG A 69 -0.19 12.87 -11.14
N ILE A 70 0.37 12.13 -10.19
CA ILE A 70 1.24 12.67 -9.13
C ILE A 70 2.38 13.45 -9.77
N LEU A 71 3.11 12.86 -10.73
CA LEU A 71 4.22 13.52 -11.41
C LEU A 71 3.78 14.77 -12.20
N SER A 72 2.63 14.70 -12.89
CA SER A 72 2.10 15.83 -13.65
C SER A 72 1.67 17.02 -12.80
N SER A 73 1.46 16.82 -11.49
CA SER A 73 1.13 17.90 -10.56
C SER A 73 2.30 18.83 -10.27
N TYR A 74 3.54 18.39 -10.52
CA TYR A 74 4.75 19.18 -10.30
C TYR A 74 5.17 19.90 -11.59
N LYS A 75 5.27 21.23 -11.52
CA LYS A 75 5.57 22.08 -12.69
C LYS A 75 6.99 21.93 -13.24
N ASN A 76 7.91 21.41 -12.43
CA ASN A 76 9.33 21.29 -12.76
C ASN A 76 9.72 19.91 -13.29
N ILE A 77 8.76 19.01 -13.52
CA ILE A 77 9.03 17.67 -14.07
C ILE A 77 8.77 17.71 -15.57
N THR A 78 9.76 17.27 -16.35
CA THR A 78 9.60 17.12 -17.80
C THR A 78 9.08 15.72 -18.11
N LEU A 79 7.90 15.65 -18.72
CA LEU A 79 7.27 14.40 -19.17
C LEU A 79 7.43 14.28 -20.69
N ASN A 80 8.14 13.24 -21.14
CA ASN A 80 8.34 12.99 -22.57
C ASN A 80 7.45 11.83 -23.03
N GLU A 81 6.33 12.14 -23.67
CA GLU A 81 5.35 11.16 -24.15
C GLU A 81 5.61 10.74 -25.61
N ASN A 82 5.46 9.45 -25.87
CA ASN A 82 5.38 8.89 -27.23
C ASN A 82 4.28 7.82 -27.30
N LYS A 83 4.09 7.20 -28.48
CA LYS A 83 3.08 6.15 -28.71
C LYS A 83 3.16 4.95 -27.74
N TYR A 84 4.32 4.74 -27.11
CA TYR A 84 4.62 3.61 -26.24
C TYR A 84 4.59 3.95 -24.74
N GLY A 85 4.47 5.23 -24.37
CA GLY A 85 4.38 5.65 -22.97
C GLY A 85 5.05 6.99 -22.69
N VAL A 86 5.26 7.27 -21.40
CA VAL A 86 5.90 8.49 -20.91
C VAL A 86 7.25 8.13 -20.31
N LEU A 87 8.31 8.78 -20.79
CA LEU A 87 9.66 8.70 -20.25
C LEU A 87 9.86 9.83 -19.23
N ILE A 88 10.34 9.47 -18.05
CA ILE A 88 10.65 10.38 -16.94
C ILE A 88 12.08 10.13 -16.50
N ASN A 89 12.86 11.20 -16.30
CA ASN A 89 14.17 11.08 -15.71
C ASN A 89 14.09 11.11 -14.18
N MET A 90 14.33 9.96 -13.54
CA MET A 90 14.23 9.80 -12.08
C MET A 90 15.33 10.55 -11.31
N THR A 91 16.50 10.80 -11.92
CA THR A 91 17.61 11.51 -11.26
C THR A 91 17.36 13.00 -11.10
N ASP A 92 16.47 13.55 -11.92
CA ASP A 92 16.16 14.99 -11.93
C ASP A 92 14.96 15.31 -11.03
N LEU A 93 14.40 14.29 -10.37
CA LEU A 93 13.28 14.45 -9.47
C LEU A 93 13.76 14.94 -8.11
N LYS A 94 13.08 15.95 -7.59
CA LYS A 94 13.32 16.46 -6.24
C LYS A 94 12.96 15.40 -5.18
N LYS A 95 13.59 15.52 -4.01
CA LYS A 95 13.34 14.66 -2.85
C LYS A 95 11.87 14.51 -2.49
N GLU A 96 11.15 15.63 -2.46
CA GLU A 96 9.71 15.68 -2.19
C GLU A 96 8.88 14.77 -3.13
N VAL A 97 9.26 14.70 -4.41
CA VAL A 97 8.55 13.91 -5.42
C VAL A 97 8.81 12.43 -5.18
N ILE A 98 10.07 12.06 -4.95
CA ILE A 98 10.47 10.67 -4.69
C ILE A 98 9.80 10.14 -3.41
N GLU A 99 9.75 10.93 -2.35
CA GLU A 99 9.03 10.55 -1.14
C GLU A 99 7.53 10.37 -1.41
N LYS A 100 6.93 11.22 -2.25
CA LYS A 100 5.52 11.07 -2.61
C LYS A 100 5.23 9.82 -3.45
N LEU A 101 6.18 9.43 -4.32
CA LEU A 101 6.12 8.16 -5.03
C LEU A 101 6.22 6.97 -4.07
N LYS A 102 7.12 7.00 -3.09
CA LYS A 102 7.24 5.95 -2.07
C LYS A 102 5.97 5.80 -1.25
N GLU A 103 5.37 6.91 -0.83
CA GLU A 103 4.10 6.93 -0.10
C GLU A 103 2.99 6.26 -0.91
N TYR A 104 2.87 6.61 -2.20
CA TYR A 104 1.88 6.00 -3.08
C TYR A 104 2.13 4.50 -3.30
N ILE A 105 3.40 4.10 -3.49
CA ILE A 105 3.77 2.68 -3.59
C ILE A 105 3.36 1.92 -2.34
N SER A 106 3.60 2.47 -1.15
CA SER A 106 3.21 1.87 0.12
C SER A 106 1.69 1.72 0.22
N TYR A 107 0.94 2.76 -0.16
CA TYR A 107 -0.53 2.74 -0.22
C TYR A 107 -1.07 1.63 -1.13
N VAL A 108 -0.50 1.44 -2.32
CA VAL A 108 -0.90 0.36 -3.24
C VAL A 108 -0.61 -1.02 -2.61
N ASN A 109 0.58 -1.21 -2.05
CA ASN A 109 0.96 -2.49 -1.43
C ASN A 109 0.06 -2.85 -0.25
N THR A 110 -0.32 -1.87 0.59
CA THR A 110 -1.26 -2.08 1.70
C THR A 110 -2.63 -2.48 1.18
N GLN A 111 -3.14 -1.83 0.13
CA GLN A 111 -4.41 -2.23 -0.48
C GLN A 111 -4.38 -3.66 -1.01
N GLU A 112 -3.33 -4.03 -1.75
CA GLU A 112 -3.19 -5.38 -2.30
C GLU A 112 -3.10 -6.42 -1.18
N THR A 113 -2.35 -6.14 -0.12
CA THR A 113 -2.24 -7.03 1.05
C THR A 113 -3.60 -7.23 1.70
N ASN A 114 -4.34 -6.15 1.98
CA ASN A 114 -5.67 -6.22 2.59
C ASN A 114 -6.66 -6.98 1.72
N LEU A 115 -6.63 -6.78 0.41
CA LEU A 115 -7.48 -7.49 -0.53
C LEU A 115 -7.17 -9.00 -0.53
N ASN A 116 -5.89 -9.37 -0.58
CA ASN A 116 -5.45 -10.75 -0.54
C ASN A 116 -5.86 -11.45 0.77
N GLU A 117 -5.76 -10.75 1.90
CA GLU A 117 -6.24 -11.28 3.19
C GLU A 117 -7.75 -11.54 3.16
N PHE A 118 -8.54 -10.60 2.63
CA PHE A 118 -9.99 -10.74 2.54
C PHE A 118 -10.38 -11.90 1.61
N GLU A 119 -9.74 -12.01 0.44
CA GLU A 119 -9.94 -13.12 -0.48
C GLU A 119 -9.59 -14.47 0.16
N THR A 120 -8.47 -14.53 0.89
CA THR A 120 -8.05 -15.74 1.61
C THR A 120 -9.10 -16.16 2.62
N ARG A 121 -9.59 -15.22 3.45
CA ARG A 121 -10.66 -15.50 4.42
C ARG A 121 -11.93 -15.99 3.73
N ILE A 122 -12.33 -15.36 2.63
CA ILE A 122 -13.50 -15.82 1.84
C ILE A 122 -13.31 -17.26 1.37
N GLN A 123 -12.13 -17.62 0.86
CA GLN A 123 -11.86 -18.99 0.42
C GLN A 123 -11.89 -19.98 1.58
N GLU A 124 -11.34 -19.62 2.75
CA GLU A 124 -11.41 -20.44 3.96
C GLU A 124 -12.85 -20.72 4.38
N TYR A 125 -13.70 -19.68 4.45
CA TYR A 125 -15.13 -19.84 4.73
C TYR A 125 -15.80 -20.74 3.71
N LYS A 126 -15.52 -20.56 2.42
CA LYS A 126 -16.09 -21.40 1.36
C LYS A 126 -15.73 -22.88 1.56
N ASN A 127 -14.48 -23.14 1.89
CA ASN A 127 -13.96 -24.49 2.09
C ASN A 127 -14.54 -25.16 3.34
N ILE A 128 -14.69 -24.42 4.44
CA ILE A 128 -15.25 -24.94 5.70
C ILE A 128 -16.72 -25.32 5.52
N TYR A 129 -17.53 -24.47 4.90
CA TYR A 129 -19.00 -24.61 4.95
C TYR A 129 -19.64 -25.23 3.70
N PHE A 130 -18.97 -25.25 2.54
CA PHE A 130 -19.60 -25.72 1.30
C PHE A 130 -18.85 -26.85 0.60
N VAL A 131 -17.57 -27.06 0.92
CA VAL A 131 -16.74 -28.10 0.28
C VAL A 131 -16.58 -29.34 1.16
N LYS A 132 -16.42 -29.18 2.48
CA LYS A 132 -16.17 -30.30 3.40
C LYS A 132 -17.38 -31.23 3.61
N ASP A 133 -18.61 -30.72 3.58
CA ASP A 133 -19.80 -31.52 3.90
C ASP A 133 -20.34 -32.39 2.74
N ASN A 134 -19.78 -32.25 1.53
CA ASN A 134 -20.24 -32.99 0.34
C ASN A 134 -19.47 -34.29 0.07
N LYS A 135 -18.48 -34.67 0.90
CA LYS A 135 -17.64 -35.87 0.69
C LYS A 135 -17.95 -37.07 1.59
N ASP A 136 -18.93 -36.96 2.50
CA ASP A 136 -19.34 -38.05 3.41
C ASP A 136 -20.56 -38.86 2.93
N LYS A 137 -20.87 -38.84 1.61
CA LYS A 137 -21.95 -39.67 1.03
C LYS A 137 -21.49 -40.95 0.32
N ASP A 138 -20.22 -41.34 0.45
CA ASP A 138 -19.73 -42.63 -0.07
C ASP A 138 -19.61 -43.70 1.03
N ILE A 139 -20.69 -43.95 1.79
CA ILE A 139 -20.83 -45.27 2.45
C ILE A 139 -22.25 -45.81 2.27
N LYS A 140 -22.30 -47.01 1.68
CA LYS A 140 -23.36 -48.05 1.69
C LYS A 140 -24.24 -48.13 0.42
N ASP A 141 -23.78 -48.89 -0.57
CA ASP A 141 -24.63 -49.89 -1.22
C ASP A 141 -23.81 -50.95 -2.00
N SER A 142 -23.31 -51.97 -1.28
CA SER A 142 -23.07 -53.29 -1.86
C SER A 142 -22.92 -54.37 -0.78
N SER A 143 -23.88 -54.46 0.14
CA SER A 143 -24.14 -55.69 0.89
C SER A 143 -25.51 -56.22 0.50
N LYS A 144 -25.59 -56.93 -0.64
CA LYS A 144 -26.62 -57.94 -0.90
C LYS A 144 -26.26 -58.86 -2.08
N THR A 145 -25.97 -60.11 -1.70
CA THR A 145 -26.33 -61.35 -2.39
C THR A 145 -25.50 -61.78 -3.60
N ASN A 146 -24.68 -62.82 -3.41
CA ASN A 146 -24.71 -63.99 -4.29
C ASN A 146 -24.39 -65.26 -3.51
N LYS A 147 -25.45 -65.94 -3.04
CA LYS A 147 -25.44 -67.39 -2.88
C LYS A 147 -25.44 -67.97 -4.31
N ASN A 148 -24.37 -68.61 -4.74
CA ASN A 148 -24.46 -69.60 -5.81
C ASN A 148 -23.72 -70.87 -5.40
N LYS A 149 -24.54 -71.90 -5.13
CA LYS A 149 -24.20 -73.32 -5.24
C LYS A 149 -23.99 -73.64 -6.74
N ASN A 150 -23.15 -74.65 -7.02
CA ASN A 150 -22.93 -75.43 -8.25
C ASN A 150 -21.42 -75.45 -8.55
N VAL A 151 -20.69 -76.56 -8.65
CA VAL A 151 -20.94 -78.01 -8.68
C VAL A 151 -19.73 -78.68 -8.01
#